data_AF-A0A7X5WNU0-F1
#
_entry.id   AF-A0A7X5WNU0-F1
#
_cell.length_a   1.000
_cell.length_b   1.000
_cell.length_c   1.000
_cell.angle_alpha   90.00
_cell.angle_beta   90.00
_cell.angle_gamma   90.00
#
_symmetry.space_group_name_H-M   'P 1'
#
loop_
_entity.id
_entity.type
_entity.pdbx_description
1 polymer ?
#
loop_
_entity_poly.entity_id
_entity_poly.type
_entity_poly.pdbx_seq_one_letter_code
_entity_poly.pdbx_strand_id
1 'polypeptide(L)' 'MPADREEIHAAIEEGIEIVELARPAALNVADGALTGLVCLRTEYTGERDSSNRKIPFDVEGSEF' A
#
# COMPACT_ATOMS: atom_id res chain seq x y z
N MET A 1 5.92 -5.40 -7.51
CA MET A 1 4.97 -6.37 -6.94
C MET A 1 5.49 -7.78 -7.17
N PRO A 2 5.41 -8.71 -6.19
CA PRO A 2 5.98 -10.06 -6.30
C PRO A 2 5.09 -11.09 -7.01
N ALA A 3 3.82 -10.77 -7.27
CA ALA A 3 2.90 -11.64 -8.00
C ALA A 3 3.30 -11.79 -9.48
N ASP A 4 2.88 -12.90 -10.09
CA ASP A 4 3.08 -13.14 -11.52
C ASP A 4 2.34 -12.11 -12.37
N ARG A 5 2.93 -11.73 -13.50
CA ARG A 5 2.39 -10.66 -14.36
C ARG A 5 1.02 -10.99 -14.93
N GLU A 6 0.77 -12.25 -15.25
CA GLU A 6 -0.52 -12.72 -15.75
C GLU A 6 -1.60 -12.60 -14.68
N GLU A 7 -1.28 -12.94 -13.43
CA GLU A 7 -2.21 -12.80 -12.28
C GLU A 7 -2.54 -11.33 -11.99
N ILE A 8 -1.55 -10.44 -12.10
CA ILE A 8 -1.77 -8.99 -11.96
C ILE A 8 -2.70 -8.49 -13.06
N HIS A 9 -2.53 -8.95 -14.30
CA HIS A 9 -3.37 -8.56 -15.42
C HIS A 9 -4.80 -9.07 -15.23
N ALA A 10 -4.97 -10.35 -14.87
CA ALA A 10 -6.27 -10.94 -14.59
C ALA A 10 -7.00 -10.22 -13.45
N ALA A 11 -6.32 -9.89 -12.35
CA ALA A 11 -6.92 -9.13 -11.25
C ALA A 11 -7.46 -7.77 -11.72
N ILE A 12 -6.73 -7.07 -12.59
CA ILE A 12 -7.19 -5.81 -13.18
C ILE A 12 -8.40 -6.02 -14.09
N GLU A 13 -8.41 -7.07 -14.92
CA GLU A 13 -9.54 -7.42 -15.79
C GLU A 13 -10.81 -7.81 -15.00
N GLU A 14 -10.64 -8.43 -13.83
CA GLU A 14 -11.72 -8.75 -12.89
C GLU A 14 -12.24 -7.52 -12.12
N GLY A 15 -11.60 -6.36 -12.28
CA GLY A 15 -11.99 -5.11 -11.62
C GLY A 15 -11.45 -4.96 -10.20
N ILE A 16 -10.40 -5.69 -9.83
CA ILE A 16 -9.71 -5.52 -8.55
C ILE A 16 -8.85 -4.25 -8.59
N GLU A 17 -9.06 -3.37 -7.61
CA GLU A 17 -8.23 -2.17 -7.43
C GLU A 17 -6.92 -2.52 -6.70
N ILE A 18 -5.80 -2.12 -7.28
CA ILE A 18 -4.46 -2.25 -6.67
C ILE A 18 -3.96 -0.86 -6.29
N VAL A 19 -3.93 -0.58 -4.99
CA VAL A 19 -3.40 0.69 -4.46
C VAL A 19 -1.92 0.51 -4.14
N GLU A 20 -1.07 0.90 -5.09
CA GLU A 20 0.38 0.90 -4.87
C GLU A 20 0.82 2.04 -3.93
N LEU A 21 2.00 1.86 -3.32
CA LEU A 21 2.63 2.84 -2.45
C LEU A 21 1.72 3.32 -1.30
N ALA A 22 0.87 2.43 -0.79
CA ALA A 22 0.05 2.68 0.38
C ALA A 22 0.49 1.75 1.52
N ARG A 23 0.64 2.31 2.74
CA ARG A 23 0.85 1.51 3.95
C ARG A 23 -0.29 1.72 4.94
N PRO A 24 -0.76 0.66 5.62
CA PRO A 24 -1.70 0.78 6.72
C PRO A 24 -1.10 1.61 7.88
N ALA A 25 -1.87 2.58 8.37
CA ALA A 25 -1.48 3.42 9.51
C ALA A 25 -2.35 3.16 10.74
N ALA A 26 -3.67 2.99 10.57
CA ALA A 26 -4.59 2.71 11.67
C ALA A 26 -5.85 1.97 11.21
N LEU A 27 -6.48 1.24 12.12
CA LEU A 27 -7.82 0.70 11.93
C LEU A 27 -8.86 1.72 12.38
N ASN A 28 -9.93 1.89 11.60
CA ASN A 28 -11.13 2.60 12.04
C ASN A 28 -12.16 1.57 12.51
N VAL A 29 -12.55 1.64 13.78
CA VAL A 29 -13.43 0.66 14.43
C VAL A 29 -14.60 1.40 15.08
N ALA A 30 -15.82 0.99 14.77
CA ALA A 30 -17.04 1.49 15.39
C ALA A 30 -17.88 0.31 15.90
N ASP A 31 -18.40 0.42 17.13
CA ASP A 31 -19.26 -0.60 17.75
C ASP A 31 -18.67 -2.02 17.74
N GLY A 32 -17.34 -2.12 17.87
CA GLY A 32 -16.61 -3.39 17.86
C GLY A 32 -16.41 -4.01 16.46
N ALA A 33 -16.80 -3.31 15.39
CA ALA A 33 -16.61 -3.74 14.01
C ALA A 33 -15.61 -2.86 13.26
N LEU A 34 -14.80 -3.47 12.40
CA LEU A 34 -13.91 -2.76 11.48
C LEU A 34 -14.74 -2.04 10.42
N THR A 35 -14.62 -0.71 10.36
CA THR A 35 -15.36 0.14 9.41
C THR A 35 -14.46 0.79 8.36
N GLY A 36 -13.14 0.79 8.57
CA GLY A 36 -12.19 1.30 7.59
C GLY A 36 -10.74 1.05 7.97
N LEU A 37 -9.84 1.29 7.01
CA LEU A 37 -8.41 1.21 7.17
C LEU A 37 -7.82 2.57 6.75
N VAL A 38 -7.27 3.31 7.70
CA VAL A 38 -6.56 4.55 7.40
C VAL A 38 -5.21 4.19 6.81
N CYS A 39 -4.93 4.68 5.62
CA CYS A 39 -3.69 4.43 4.91
C CYS A 39 -2.90 5.73 4.73
N LEU A 40 -1.58 5.61 4.62
CA LEU A 40 -0.67 6.68 4.22
C LEU A 40 -0.07 6.36 2.85
N ARG A 41 0.19 7.39 2.05
CA ARG A 41 1.03 7.24 0.87
C ARG A 41 2.49 7.13 1.28
N THR A 42 3.24 6.40 0.47
CA THR A 42 4.68 6.23 0.61
C THR A 42 5.37 6.60 -0.69
N GLU A 43 6.64 6.95 -0.63
CA GLU A 43 7.45 7.22 -1.80
C GLU A 43 8.88 6.68 -1.64
N TYR A 44 9.55 6.48 -2.77
CA TYR A 44 10.96 6.10 -2.78
C TYR A 44 11.82 7.32 -3.06
N THR A 45 12.71 7.65 -2.13
CA THR A 45 13.67 8.77 -2.28
C THR A 45 14.97 8.37 -2.99
N GLY A 46 15.12 7.07 -3.28
CA GLY A 46 16.35 6.49 -3.85
C GLY A 46 17.25 5.81 -2.82
N GLU A 47 16.96 5.95 -1.52
CA GLU A 47 17.68 5.25 -0.46
C GLU A 47 17.44 3.73 -0.49
N ARG A 48 18.47 3.00 -0.05
CA ARG A 48 18.47 1.53 -0.03
C ARG A 48 19.03 0.99 1.28
N ASP A 49 18.47 -0.12 1.72
CA ASP A 49 18.95 -0.83 2.91
C ASP A 49 20.24 -1.64 2.61
N SER A 50 20.81 -2.28 3.64
CA SER A 50 22.03 -3.09 3.53
C SER A 50 21.89 -4.31 2.61
N SER A 51 20.65 -4.73 2.30
CA SER A 51 20.34 -5.78 1.34
C SER A 51 20.02 -5.25 -0.06
N ASN A 52 20.28 -3.96 -0.31
CA ASN A 52 20.02 -3.24 -1.56
C ASN A 52 18.52 -3.13 -1.92
N ARG A 53 17.61 -3.26 -0.95
CA ARG A 53 16.17 -3.03 -1.16
C ARG A 53 15.85 -1.55 -1.02
N LYS A 54 14.94 -1.04 -1.84
CA LYS A 54 14.44 0.34 -1.73
C LYS A 54 13.72 0.51 -0.40
N ILE A 55 13.91 1.65 0.25
CA ILE A 55 13.22 2.00 1.49
C ILE A 55 12.04 2.93 1.14
N PRO A 56 10.79 2.55 1.44
CA PRO A 56 9.65 3.45 1.32
C PRO A 56 9.60 4.43 2.51
N PHE A 57 9.36 5.71 2.22
CA PHE A 57 9.17 6.76 3.23
C PHE A 57 7.74 7.28 3.20
N ASP A 58 7.20 7.64 4.35
CA ASP A 58 5.85 8.20 4.45
C ASP A 58 5.78 9.60 3.86
N VAL A 59 4.69 9.86 3.12
CA VAL A 59 4.32 11.21 2.69
C VAL A 59 3.40 11.80 3.76
N GLU A 60 3.85 12.83 4.46
CA GLU A 60 3.08 13.47 5.54
C GLU A 60 1.80 14.13 5.00
N GLY A 61 0.68 14.00 5.72
CA GLY A 61 -0.60 14.61 5.33
C GLY A 61 -1.31 13.90 4.17
N SER A 62 -0.89 12.68 3.83
CA SER A 62 -1.45 11.89 2.73
C SER A 62 -2.47 10.84 3.16
N GLU A 63 -3.01 10.97 4.38
CA GLU A 63 -3.99 10.05 4.94
C GLU A 63 -5.25 9.96 4.07
N PHE A 64 -5.72 8.72 3.85
CA PHE A 64 -6.97 8.44 3.16
C PHE A 64 -7.66 7.19 3.72
#